data_AF-A0A8T5BCP4-F1
#
_entry.id   AF-A0A8T5BCP4-F1
#
_cell.length_a   1.000
_cell.length_b   1.000
_cell.length_c   1.000
_cell.angle_alpha   90.00
_cell.angle_beta   90.00
_cell.angle_gamma   90.00
#
_symmetry.space_group_name_H-M   'P 1'
#
loop_
_entity.id
_entity.type
_entity.pdbx_description
1 polymer ?
#
loop_
_entity_poly.entity_id
_entity_poly.type
_entity_poly.pdbx_seq_one_letter_code
_entity_poly.pdbx_strand_id
1 'polypeptide(L)'
;MSQEERTCPKCRGSMRRGELQIPIERLHPQSISPYSSGALFGGMPTFEEVNVGKPYWEERTGEKKGVIFKREEAKRLTISGFRCTRCGYIELYAQDK
;
A
#
# COMPACT_ATOMS: atom_id res chain seq x y z
N MET A 1 0.10 18.11 -16.98
CA MET A 1 -0.42 18.10 -15.60
C MET A 1 0.55 18.87 -14.74
N SER A 2 0.21 20.11 -14.38
CA SER A 2 1.04 20.97 -13.53
C SER A 2 1.21 20.30 -12.16
N GLN A 3 2.46 20.09 -11.72
CA GLN A 3 2.72 19.73 -10.34
C GLN A 3 2.30 20.91 -9.48
N GLU A 4 1.21 20.75 -8.74
CA GLU A 4 0.74 21.74 -7.77
C GLU A 4 1.87 21.91 -6.74
N GLU A 5 2.57 23.04 -6.80
CA GLU A 5 3.75 23.29 -5.96
C GLU A 5 3.29 23.55 -4.52
N ARG A 6 3.30 22.50 -3.70
CA ARG A 6 2.87 22.56 -2.30
C ARG A 6 4.02 22.91 -1.36
N THR A 7 3.72 23.75 -0.38
CA THR A 7 4.67 24.21 0.64
C THR A 7 4.35 23.57 1.99
N CYS A 8 5.38 23.07 2.67
CA CYS A 8 5.25 22.39 3.94
C CYS A 8 4.75 23.33 5.04
N PRO A 9 3.66 22.98 5.76
CA PRO A 9 3.09 23.84 6.80
C PRO A 9 3.99 23.96 8.05
N LYS A 10 5.01 23.10 8.19
CA LYS A 10 5.91 23.08 9.35
C LYS A 10 7.18 23.90 9.15
N CYS A 11 7.80 23.86 7.97
CA CYS A 11 9.11 24.49 7.72
C CYS A 11 9.19 25.29 6.42
N ARG A 12 8.06 25.47 5.72
CA ARG A 12 7.95 26.13 4.43
C ARG A 12 8.83 25.54 3.31
N GLY A 13 9.33 24.31 3.47
CA GLY A 13 10.05 23.59 2.42
C GLY A 13 9.12 23.04 1.34
N SER A 14 9.66 22.73 0.16
CA SER A 14 8.91 22.13 -0.94
C SER A 14 8.41 20.72 -0.59
N MET A 15 7.22 20.38 -1.07
CA MET A 15 6.64 19.05 -0.89
C MET A 15 6.58 18.28 -2.21
N ARG A 16 6.80 16.97 -2.15
CA ARG A 16 6.71 16.07 -3.31
C ARG A 16 5.60 15.06 -3.12
N ARG A 17 4.82 14.82 -4.17
CA ARG A 17 3.80 13.79 -4.20
C ARG A 17 4.43 12.40 -4.05
N GLY A 18 3.77 11.52 -3.31
CA GLY A 18 4.14 10.13 -3.14
C GLY A 18 2.93 9.26 -2.81
N GLU A 19 3.15 7.95 -2.77
CA GLU A 19 2.16 6.94 -2.37
C GLU A 19 2.69 6.17 -1.15
N LEU A 20 1.78 5.76 -0.27
CA LEU A 20 2.12 4.87 0.82
C LEU A 20 2.18 3.42 0.29
N GLN A 21 3.24 2.72 0.64
CA GLN A 21 3.51 1.35 0.22
C GLN A 21 3.76 0.51 1.46
N ILE A 22 3.06 -0.62 1.60
CA ILE A 22 3.22 -1.53 2.73
C ILE A 22 3.86 -2.81 2.20
N PRO A 23 5.06 -3.19 2.67
CA PRO A 23 5.65 -4.47 2.31
C PRO A 23 4.79 -5.58 2.90
N ILE A 24 4.38 -6.50 2.04
CA ILE A 24 3.70 -7.74 2.39
C ILE A 24 4.77 -8.82 2.35
N GLU A 25 5.28 -9.17 3.53
CA GLU A 25 6.09 -10.38 3.67
C GLU A 25 5.20 -11.58 3.35
N ARG A 26 5.47 -12.25 2.23
CA ARG A 26 4.87 -13.56 1.99
C ARG A 26 5.48 -14.51 3.01
N LEU A 27 4.71 -14.85 4.06
CA LEU A 27 4.96 -16.06 4.83
C LEU A 27 4.99 -17.21 3.83
N HIS A 28 6.18 -17.63 3.41
CA HIS A 28 6.31 -18.81 2.56
C HIS A 28 5.72 -19.97 3.36
N PRO A 29 4.64 -20.62 2.89
CA PRO A 29 4.36 -21.95 3.41
C PRO A 29 5.57 -22.78 2.99
N GLN A 30 6.42 -23.14 3.94
CA GLN A 30 7.46 -24.12 3.68
C GLN A 30 6.74 -25.40 3.28
N SER A 31 6.57 -25.62 1.98
CA SER A 31 6.15 -26.89 1.45
C SER A 31 7.32 -27.84 1.68
N ILE A 32 7.33 -28.48 2.86
CA ILE A 32 8.20 -29.61 3.12
C ILE A 32 7.68 -30.73 2.21
N SER A 33 8.24 -30.83 1.00
CA SER A 33 8.03 -31.99 0.14
C SER A 33 8.88 -33.13 0.69
N PRO A 34 8.30 -34.29 1.07
CA PRO A 34 9.07 -35.42 1.58
C PRO A 34 9.81 -36.22 0.49
N TYR A 35 9.81 -35.74 -0.77
CA TYR A 35 10.50 -36.38 -1.89
C TYR A 35 11.42 -35.38 -2.61
N SER A 36 12.65 -35.22 -2.13
CA SER A 36 13.73 -34.67 -2.95
C SER A 36 15.05 -35.38 -2.64
N SER A 37 15.20 -36.58 -3.19
CA SER A 37 16.49 -37.20 -3.40
C SER A 37 17.19 -36.48 -4.57
N GLY A 38 18.29 -35.80 -4.26
CA GLY A 38 19.32 -35.42 -5.24
C GLY A 38 19.06 -34.15 -6.04
N ALA A 39 19.57 -33.02 -5.56
CA ALA A 39 20.01 -31.92 -6.42
C ALA A 39 21.07 -31.08 -5.69
N LEU A 40 22.33 -31.45 -5.88
CA LEU A 40 23.48 -30.57 -5.74
C LEU A 40 23.43 -29.55 -6.89
N PHE A 41 22.70 -28.44 -6.73
CA PHE A 41 22.84 -27.29 -7.62
C PHE A 41 22.81 -26.00 -6.80
N GLY A 42 23.83 -25.18 -7.02
CA GLY A 42 24.14 -23.98 -6.26
C GLY A 42 22.94 -23.07 -6.06
N GLY A 43 22.78 -22.61 -4.82
CA GLY A 43 21.75 -21.66 -4.42
C GLY A 43 21.90 -20.37 -5.22
N MET A 44 21.08 -20.23 -6.25
CA MET A 44 20.68 -18.92 -6.77
C MET A 44 20.10 -18.12 -5.60
N PRO A 45 20.50 -16.85 -5.41
CA PRO A 45 19.79 -15.99 -4.46
C PRO A 45 18.34 -15.92 -4.95
N THR A 46 17.44 -16.54 -4.20
CA THR A 46 16.01 -16.29 -4.33
C THR A 46 15.83 -14.80 -4.16
N PHE A 47 15.55 -14.11 -5.28
CA PHE A 47 15.05 -12.75 -5.23
C PHE A 47 13.79 -12.80 -4.39
N GLU A 48 13.86 -12.36 -3.14
CA GLU A 48 12.68 -12.10 -2.34
C GLU A 48 11.94 -10.95 -3.03
N GLU A 49 10.97 -11.31 -3.86
CA GLU A 49 10.07 -10.35 -4.48
C GLU A 49 9.25 -9.72 -3.35
N VAL A 50 9.68 -8.54 -2.89
CA VAL A 50 8.95 -7.76 -1.90
C VAL A 50 7.61 -7.41 -2.53
N ASN A 51 6.55 -8.10 -2.10
CA ASN A 51 5.21 -7.81 -2.56
C ASN A 51 4.77 -6.53 -1.89
N VAL A 52 4.50 -5.49 -2.66
CA VAL A 52 4.07 -4.21 -2.10
C VAL A 52 2.56 -4.07 -2.22
N GLY A 53 1.88 -3.99 -1.07
CA GLY A 53 0.47 -3.64 -0.98
C GLY A 53 0.27 -2.13 -1.04
N LYS A 54 -0.75 -1.69 -1.80
CA LYS A 54 -1.25 -0.31 -1.71
C LYS A 54 -2.39 -0.23 -0.71
N PRO A 55 -2.28 0.55 0.38
CA PRO A 55 -3.37 0.72 1.33
C PRO A 55 -4.51 1.54 0.71
N TYR A 56 -5.72 1.31 1.20
CA TYR A 56 -6.91 2.09 0.87
C TYR A 56 -7.63 2.49 2.16
N TRP A 57 -8.33 3.61 2.12
CA TRP A 57 -9.22 4.04 3.19
C TRP A 57 -10.60 3.43 2.97
N GLU A 58 -11.19 2.85 4.01
CA GLU A 58 -12.53 2.30 3.97
C GLU A 58 -13.44 3.06 4.94
N GLU A 59 -14.51 3.65 4.44
CA GLU A 59 -15.50 4.38 5.25
C GLU A 59 -16.89 3.77 5.07
N ARG A 60 -17.59 3.58 6.19
CA ARG A 60 -18.98 3.11 6.18
C ARG A 60 -19.89 4.25 5.79
N THR A 61 -20.75 4.00 4.80
CA THR A 61 -21.67 5.01 4.26
C THR A 61 -23.00 5.07 5.01
N GLY A 62 -23.30 4.07 5.82
CA GLY A 62 -24.62 3.91 6.47
C GLY A 62 -25.74 3.45 5.52
N GLU A 63 -25.47 3.36 4.22
CA GLU A 63 -26.41 2.79 3.24
C GLU A 63 -26.44 1.26 3.36
N LYS A 64 -27.63 0.67 3.33
CA LYS A 64 -27.82 -0.79 3.34
C LYS A 64 -28.30 -1.24 1.96
N LYS A 65 -27.44 -1.91 1.20
CA LYS A 65 -27.76 -2.46 -0.14
C LYS A 65 -27.82 -3.99 -0.12
N GLY A 66 -28.65 -4.57 -1.00
CA GLY A 66 -28.88 -6.01 -1.12
C GLY A 66 -30.35 -6.40 -0.88
N VAL A 67 -30.89 -7.25 -1.76
CA VAL A 67 -32.32 -7.64 -1.75
C VAL A 67 -32.60 -8.78 -0.76
N ILE A 68 -31.63 -9.66 -0.51
CA ILE A 68 -31.80 -10.86 0.34
C ILE A 68 -30.96 -10.77 1.63
N PHE A 69 -29.77 -10.17 1.56
CA PHE A 69 -28.93 -9.87 2.73
C PHE A 69 -28.45 -8.42 2.64
N LYS A 70 -29.06 -7.53 3.43
CA LYS A 70 -28.67 -6.13 3.50
C LYS A 70 -27.30 -6.01 4.16
N ARG A 71 -26.27 -5.65 3.40
CA ARG A 71 -24.93 -5.32 3.94
C ARG A 71 -24.76 -3.81 3.96
N GLU A 72 -24.10 -3.34 5.00
CA GLU A 72 -23.66 -1.95 5.10
C GLU A 72 -22.63 -1.69 4.00
N GLU A 73 -22.86 -0.66 3.20
CA GLU A 73 -21.98 -0.30 2.10
C GLU A 73 -20.75 0.45 2.61
N ALA A 74 -19.59 0.02 2.13
CA ALA A 74 -18.31 0.64 2.42
C ALA A 74 -17.76 1.30 1.16
N LYS A 75 -17.38 2.58 1.27
CA LYS A 75 -16.66 3.30 0.22
C LYS A 75 -15.17 3.09 0.41
N ARG A 76 -14.46 2.78 -0.68
CA ARG A 76 -13.01 2.57 -0.69
C ARG A 76 -12.31 3.67 -1.47
N LEU A 77 -11.42 4.39 -0.80
CA LEU A 77 -10.66 5.51 -1.35
C LEU A 77 -9.17 5.16 -1.44
N THR A 78 -8.50 5.70 -2.44
CA THR A 78 -7.03 5.59 -2.54
C THR A 78 -6.37 6.52 -1.54
N ILE A 79 -5.20 6.15 -1.05
CA ILE A 79 -4.38 7.01 -0.18
C ILE A 79 -3.19 7.50 -0.98
N SER A 80 -3.10 8.81 -1.17
CA SER A 80 -1.91 9.48 -1.71
C SER A 80 -1.43 10.54 -0.75
N GLY A 81 -0.19 11.01 -0.90
CA GLY A 81 0.38 11.95 0.05
C GLY A 81 1.42 12.87 -0.53
N PHE A 82 1.88 13.77 0.33
CA PHE A 82 3.00 14.65 0.04
C PHE A 82 4.02 14.58 1.16
N ARG A 83 5.29 14.48 0.82
CA ARG A 83 6.41 14.51 1.76
C ARG A 83 7.21 15.80 1.57
N CYS A 84 7.45 16.51 2.67
CA CYS A 84 8.38 17.62 2.68
C CYS A 84 9.83 17.12 2.51
N THR A 85 10.55 17.67 1.53
CA THR A 85 11.95 17.28 1.26
C THR A 85 12.94 17.83 2.28
N ARG A 86 12.53 18.83 3.07
CA ARG A 86 13.38 19.49 4.07
C ARG A 86 13.29 18.83 5.45
N CYS A 87 12.08 18.68 6.00
CA CYS A 87 11.88 18.21 7.37
C CYS A 87 11.19 16.84 7.47
N GLY A 88 10.87 16.20 6.34
CA GLY A 88 10.28 14.86 6.31
C GLY A 88 8.81 14.77 6.74
N TYR A 89 8.15 15.88 7.06
CA TYR A 89 6.71 15.91 7.35
C TYR A 89 5.89 15.31 6.20
N ILE A 90 4.94 14.43 6.50
CA ILE A 90 4.09 13.74 5.53
C ILE A 90 2.62 14.09 5.80
N GLU A 91 1.90 14.41 4.73
CA GLU A 91 0.45 14.50 4.71
C GLU A 91 -0.11 13.35 3.86
N LEU A 92 -1.16 12.70 4.35
CA LEU A 92 -1.88 11.64 3.63
C LEU A 92 -3.33 12.08 3.40
N TYR A 93 -3.83 11.79 2.21
CA TYR A 93 -5.16 12.17 1.76
C TYR A 93 -5.87 10.96 1.15
N ALA A 94 -7.11 10.74 1.60
CA ALA A 94 -8.02 9.83 0.94
C ALA A 94 -8.65 10.52 -0.28
N GLN A 95 -8.57 9.88 -1.44
CA GLN A 95 -9.06 10.42 -2.71
C GLN A 95 -9.87 9.35 -3.45
N ASP A 96 -10.91 9.78 -4.15
CA ASP A 96 -11.61 8.92 -5.11
C ASP A 96 -10.62 8.41 -6.17
N LYS A 97 -10.88 7.20 -6.68
CA LYS A 97 -10.03 6.53 -7.68
C LYS A 97 -10.06 7.24 -9.02
#